data_AF-A0AAV2IMV1-F1
#
_entry.id   AF-A0AAV2IMV1-F1
#
_cell.length_a   1.000
_cell.length_b   1.000
_cell.length_c   1.000
_cell.angle_alpha   90.00
_cell.angle_beta   90.00
_cell.angle_gamma   90.00
#
_symmetry.space_group_name_H-M   'P 1'
#
loop_
_entity.id
_entity.type
_entity.pdbx_description
1 polymer ?
#
loop_
_entity_poly.entity_id
_entity_poly.type
_entity_poly.pdbx_seq_one_letter_code
_entity_poly.pdbx_strand_id
1 'polypeptide(L)'
;MGYRYLNECPLQYMVPVYLLVAGSSGMALTFFKTLDALTTRWCDLSLYAATLLSCFTSVWFLVGNYVAYGTPKGLSSNPTDRGYCNPVVYWFTLAYVTMVWIVWFVAAFLFLYVARCCD
;
A
#
# COMPACT_ATOMS: atom_id res chain seq x y z
N MET A 1 1.21 7.92 -14.27
CA MET A 1 2.53 8.45 -14.71
C MET A 1 3.73 7.70 -14.11
N GLY A 2 3.55 6.61 -13.34
CA GLY A 2 4.65 5.81 -12.78
C GLY A 2 5.25 4.72 -13.68
N TYR A 3 4.59 4.36 -14.80
CA TYR A 3 5.05 3.27 -15.68
C TYR A 3 6.27 3.63 -16.55
N ARG A 4 6.52 4.93 -16.79
CA ARG A 4 7.58 5.38 -17.69
C ARG A 4 8.98 5.27 -17.08
N TYR A 5 9.07 5.14 -15.75
CA TYR A 5 10.34 5.06 -15.00
C TYR A 5 10.57 3.67 -14.38
N LEU A 6 9.76 2.68 -14.76
CA LEU A 6 9.76 1.32 -14.22
C LEU A 6 11.03 0.53 -14.59
N ASN A 7 11.70 0.91 -15.68
CA ASN A 7 12.92 0.27 -16.19
C ASN A 7 14.22 0.97 -15.78
N GLU A 8 14.15 2.08 -15.03
CA GLU A 8 15.32 2.89 -14.67
C GLU A 8 15.85 2.61 -13.25
N CYS A 9 15.36 1.58 -12.57
CA CYS A 9 15.81 1.20 -11.23
C CYS A 9 16.17 -0.30 -11.20
N PRO A 10 17.37 -0.71 -11.67
CA PRO A 10 17.80 -2.11 -11.61
C PRO A 10 17.98 -2.62 -10.17
N LEU A 11 18.05 -1.70 -9.19
CA LEU A 11 18.29 -2.05 -7.80
C LEU A 11 17.04 -2.58 -7.07
N GLN A 12 15.82 -2.17 -7.44
CA GLN A 12 14.59 -2.57 -6.72
C GLN A 12 13.32 -2.58 -7.62
N TYR A 13 13.16 -3.62 -8.46
CA TYR A 13 11.93 -3.91 -9.23
C TYR A 13 10.67 -4.06 -8.34
N MET A 14 10.83 -4.42 -7.06
CA MET A 14 9.70 -4.71 -6.17
C MET A 14 8.89 -3.48 -5.75
N VAL A 15 9.46 -2.27 -5.88
CA VAL A 15 8.80 -1.00 -5.51
C VAL A 15 7.54 -0.70 -6.34
N PRO A 16 7.60 -0.65 -7.69
CA PRO A 16 6.41 -0.38 -8.50
C PRO A 16 5.35 -1.48 -8.41
N VAL A 17 5.77 -2.75 -8.25
CA VAL A 17 4.85 -3.88 -8.04
C VAL A 17 4.12 -3.74 -6.71
N TYR A 18 4.82 -3.31 -5.66
CA TYR A 18 4.23 -3.05 -4.35
C TYR A 18 3.09 -2.03 -4.43
N LEU A 19 3.30 -0.89 -5.11
CA LEU A 19 2.28 0.16 -5.27
C LEU A 19 1.05 -0.30 -6.08
N LEU A 20 1.25 -1.11 -7.12
CA LEU A 20 0.17 -1.67 -7.95
C LEU A 20 -0.72 -2.65 -7.16
N VAL A 21 -0.10 -3.55 -6.42
CA VAL A 21 -0.80 -4.58 -5.64
C VAL A 21 -1.50 -3.96 -4.43
N ALA A 22 -0.88 -2.98 -3.78
CA ALA A 22 -1.50 -2.28 -2.65
C ALA A 22 -2.71 -1.42 -3.08
N GLY A 23 -2.62 -0.74 -4.24
CA GLY A 23 -3.75 0.02 -4.78
C GLY A 23 -4.92 -0.86 -5.23
N SER A 24 -4.63 -1.98 -5.90
CA SER A 24 -5.67 -2.89 -6.40
C SER A 24 -6.39 -3.66 -5.29
N SER A 25 -5.68 -4.13 -4.27
CA SER A 25 -6.29 -4.83 -3.12
C SER A 25 -7.24 -3.93 -2.33
N GLY A 26 -6.89 -2.65 -2.11
CA GLY A 26 -7.76 -1.69 -1.44
C GLY A 26 -9.04 -1.38 -2.24
N MET A 27 -8.92 -1.21 -3.56
CA MET A 27 -10.07 -1.03 -4.44
C MET A 27 -10.97 -2.26 -4.45
N ALA A 28 -10.39 -3.46 -4.53
CA ALA A 28 -11.12 -4.72 -4.51
C ALA A 28 -11.92 -4.89 -3.20
N LEU A 29 -11.31 -4.63 -2.04
CA LEU A 29 -12.00 -4.68 -0.74
C LEU A 29 -13.21 -3.73 -0.68
N THR A 30 -13.05 -2.50 -1.20
CA THR A 30 -14.11 -1.50 -1.22
C THR A 30 -15.24 -1.93 -2.15
N PHE A 31 -14.87 -2.50 -3.30
CA PHE A 31 -15.82 -3.02 -4.28
C PHE A 31 -16.62 -4.21 -3.73
N PHE A 32 -15.98 -5.19 -3.07
CA PHE A 32 -16.67 -6.31 -2.44
C PHE A 32 -17.67 -5.85 -1.38
N LYS A 33 -17.31 -4.86 -0.53
CA LYS A 33 -18.23 -4.28 0.45
C LYS A 33 -19.44 -3.60 -0.20
N THR A 34 -19.24 -2.87 -1.30
CA THR A 34 -20.36 -2.24 -2.03
C THR A 34 -21.26 -3.26 -2.74
N LEU A 35 -20.69 -4.35 -3.25
CA LEU A 35 -21.47 -5.41 -3.90
C LEU A 35 -22.28 -6.22 -2.89
N ASP A 36 -21.73 -6.47 -1.70
CA ASP A 36 -22.42 -7.17 -0.61
C ASP A 36 -23.64 -6.36 -0.12
N ALA A 37 -23.49 -5.03 -0.04
CA ALA A 37 -24.62 -4.13 0.28
C ALA A 37 -25.73 -4.15 -0.79
N LEU A 38 -25.41 -4.49 -2.05
CA LEU A 38 -26.36 -4.58 -3.15
C LEU A 38 -26.92 -5.99 -3.35
N THR A 39 -26.20 -7.03 -2.90
CA THR A 39 -26.52 -8.42 -3.20
C THR A 39 -26.47 -9.26 -1.92
N THR A 40 -27.62 -9.47 -1.27
CA THR A 40 -27.81 -10.26 -0.04
C THR A 40 -27.54 -11.77 -0.16
N ARG A 41 -26.94 -12.25 -1.26
CA ARG A 41 -26.78 -13.69 -1.57
C ARG A 41 -25.35 -14.24 -1.50
N TRP A 42 -24.33 -13.40 -1.24
CA TRP A 42 -22.92 -13.83 -1.31
C TRP A 42 -22.12 -13.58 -0.02
N CYS A 43 -22.81 -13.61 1.13
CA CYS A 43 -22.26 -13.21 2.42
C CYS A 43 -21.04 -14.05 2.84
N ASP A 44 -21.08 -15.38 2.62
CA ASP A 44 -19.98 -16.28 3.01
C ASP A 44 -18.72 -16.07 2.14
N LEU A 45 -18.89 -15.88 0.83
CA LEU A 45 -17.76 -15.65 -0.09
C LEU A 45 -17.15 -14.26 0.12
N SER A 46 -18.01 -13.26 0.36
CA SER A 46 -17.60 -11.88 0.66
C SER A 46 -16.75 -11.82 1.93
N LEU A 47 -17.17 -12.51 3.00
CA LEU A 47 -16.45 -12.55 4.27
C LEU A 47 -15.08 -13.24 4.15
N TYR A 48 -15.04 -14.40 3.49
CA TYR A 48 -13.78 -15.12 3.25
C TYR A 48 -12.81 -14.32 2.38
N ALA A 49 -13.31 -13.75 1.27
CA ALA A 49 -12.49 -12.91 0.38
C ALA A 49 -11.99 -11.65 1.10
N ALA A 50 -12.83 -10.98 1.90
CA ALA A 50 -12.44 -9.82 2.67
C ALA A 50 -11.38 -10.14 3.73
N THR A 51 -11.49 -11.29 4.41
CA THR A 51 -10.53 -11.73 5.42
C THR A 51 -9.18 -12.06 4.78
N LEU A 52 -9.18 -12.80 3.66
CA LEU A 52 -7.97 -13.13 2.92
C LEU A 52 -7.29 -11.88 2.35
N LEU A 53 -8.04 -10.96 1.74
CA LEU A 53 -7.48 -9.70 1.24
C LEU A 53 -6.96 -8.84 2.38
N SER A 54 -7.62 -8.82 3.54
CA SER A 54 -7.14 -8.05 4.70
C SER A 54 -5.80 -8.59 5.21
N CYS A 55 -5.71 -9.92 5.40
CA CYS A 55 -4.47 -10.57 5.82
C CYS A 55 -3.33 -10.33 4.80
N PHE A 56 -3.64 -10.49 3.51
CA PHE A 56 -2.71 -10.20 2.43
C PHE A 56 -2.23 -8.75 2.46
N THR A 57 -3.14 -7.78 2.61
CA THR A 57 -2.81 -6.35 2.64
C THR A 57 -1.93 -6.00 3.84
N SER A 58 -2.12 -6.65 5.00
CA SER A 58 -1.26 -6.47 6.18
C SER A 58 0.16 -6.98 5.95
N VAL A 59 0.32 -8.18 5.40
CA VAL A 59 1.65 -8.75 5.07
C VAL A 59 2.32 -7.91 4.00
N TRP A 60 1.55 -7.50 2.99
CA TRP A 60 2.04 -6.64 1.93
C TRP A 60 2.54 -5.31 2.49
N PHE A 61 1.81 -4.69 3.42
CA PHE A 61 2.23 -3.45 4.08
C PHE A 61 3.60 -3.57 4.77
N LEU A 62 3.87 -4.70 5.45
CA LEU A 62 5.19 -4.97 6.06
C LEU A 62 6.31 -5.00 5.01
N VAL A 63 6.05 -5.66 3.87
CA VAL A 63 6.97 -5.69 2.74
C VAL A 63 7.21 -4.27 2.21
N GLY A 64 6.17 -3.44 2.12
CA GLY A 64 6.28 -2.04 1.73
C GLY A 64 7.18 -1.20 2.63
N ASN A 65 7.05 -1.37 3.95
CA ASN A 65 7.91 -0.68 4.92
C ASN A 65 9.36 -1.14 4.77
N TYR A 66 9.61 -2.46 4.66
CA TYR A 66 10.96 -2.98 4.45
C TYR A 66 11.59 -2.45 3.16
N VAL A 67 10.83 -2.43 2.07
CA VAL A 67 11.30 -1.93 0.78
C VAL A 67 11.57 -0.42 0.83
N ALA A 68 10.70 0.37 1.47
CA ALA A 68 10.86 1.81 1.58
C ALA A 68 12.05 2.24 2.46
N TYR A 69 12.31 1.52 3.57
CA TYR A 69 13.42 1.83 4.48
C TYR A 69 14.72 1.08 4.14
N GLY A 70 14.63 -0.01 3.38
CA GLY A 70 15.77 -0.83 2.97
C GLY A 70 16.56 -0.25 1.79
N THR A 71 16.10 0.84 1.18
CA THR A 71 16.86 1.54 0.13
C THR A 71 18.04 2.28 0.77
N PRO A 72 19.30 1.98 0.38
CA PRO A 72 20.48 2.64 0.96
C PRO A 72 20.45 4.15 0.77
N LYS A 73 20.81 4.95 1.77
CA LYS A 73 20.93 6.40 1.65
C LYS A 73 22.23 6.73 0.91
N GLY A 74 22.19 6.83 -0.43
CA GLY A 74 23.37 7.19 -1.22
C GLY A 74 23.29 6.82 -2.69
N LEU A 75 22.12 6.95 -3.32
CA LEU A 75 21.98 6.56 -4.73
C LEU A 75 22.66 7.58 -5.64
N SER A 76 23.51 7.04 -6.52
CA SER A 76 24.23 7.78 -7.54
C SER A 76 23.20 8.30 -8.54
N SER A 77 23.16 9.61 -8.78
CA SER A 77 22.26 10.22 -9.78
C SER A 77 22.76 10.02 -11.23
N ASN A 78 23.83 9.26 -11.41
CA ASN A 78 24.39 8.95 -12.72
C ASN A 78 23.70 7.73 -13.34
N PRO A 79 23.17 7.83 -14.57
CA PRO A 79 22.43 6.75 -15.24
C PRO A 79 23.30 5.55 -15.63
N THR A 80 24.63 5.65 -15.49
CA THR A 80 25.61 4.61 -15.84
C THR A 80 26.03 3.76 -14.65
N ASP A 81 25.57 4.12 -13.44
CA ASP A 81 25.96 3.47 -12.21
C ASP A 81 24.96 2.36 -11.81
N ARG A 82 25.44 1.24 -11.28
CA ARG A 82 24.58 0.11 -10.88
C ARG A 82 23.64 0.47 -9.72
N GLY A 83 23.91 1.56 -9.02
CA GLY A 83 23.13 2.12 -7.91
C GLY A 83 22.19 3.27 -8.29
N TYR A 84 21.85 3.46 -9.56
CA TYR A 84 20.94 4.53 -9.98
C TYR A 84 19.48 4.24 -9.54
N CYS A 85 18.87 5.22 -8.85
CA CYS A 85 17.41 5.33 -8.74
C CYS A 85 16.98 6.69 -9.24
N ASN A 86 15.81 6.69 -9.86
CA ASN A 86 15.05 7.90 -10.04
C ASN A 86 14.51 8.41 -8.68
N PRO A 87 14.85 9.66 -8.27
CA PRO A 87 14.42 10.22 -6.98
C PRO A 87 12.89 10.31 -6.85
N VAL A 88 12.17 10.46 -7.96
CA VAL A 88 10.71 10.56 -7.97
C VAL A 88 10.07 9.30 -7.36
N VAL A 89 10.52 8.11 -7.78
CA VAL A 89 9.95 6.83 -7.33
C VAL A 89 10.19 6.60 -5.83
N TYR A 90 11.37 7.01 -5.34
CA TYR A 90 11.71 6.94 -3.93
C TYR A 90 10.77 7.80 -3.07
N TRP A 91 10.60 9.08 -3.44
CA TRP A 91 9.69 9.98 -2.72
C TRP A 91 8.23 9.52 -2.76
N PHE A 92 7.77 8.96 -3.89
CA PHE A 92 6.42 8.39 -3.98
C PHE A 92 6.22 7.19 -3.05
N THR A 93 7.21 6.30 -2.95
CA THR A 93 7.12 5.11 -2.10
C THR A 93 7.09 5.50 -0.62
N LEU A 94 7.95 6.45 -0.23
CA LEU A 94 7.92 7.00 1.12
C LEU A 94 6.61 7.71 1.43
N ALA A 95 6.15 8.60 0.53
CA ALA A 95 4.90 9.32 0.71
C ALA A 95 3.69 8.38 0.82
N TYR A 96 3.69 7.29 0.05
CA TYR A 96 2.62 6.30 0.14
C TYR A 96 2.62 5.58 1.49
N VAL A 97 3.78 5.08 1.95
CA VAL A 97 3.89 4.39 3.24
C VAL A 97 3.48 5.33 4.38
N THR A 98 3.94 6.59 4.37
CA THR A 98 3.57 7.56 5.40
C THR A 98 2.08 7.91 5.38
N MET A 99 1.47 8.07 4.22
CA MET A 99 0.01 8.30 4.10
C MET A 99 -0.80 7.16 4.72
N VAL A 100 -0.41 5.90 4.50
CA VAL A 100 -1.12 4.76 5.10
C VAL A 100 -0.99 4.76 6.63
N TRP A 101 0.20 5.05 7.16
CA TRP A 101 0.38 5.22 8.61
C TRP A 101 -0.51 6.33 9.19
N ILE A 102 -0.61 7.46 8.51
CA ILE A 102 -1.48 8.58 8.92
C ILE A 102 -2.94 8.13 8.95
N VAL A 103 -3.42 7.43 7.91
CA VAL A 103 -4.80 6.93 7.86
C VAL A 103 -5.10 5.98 9.02
N TRP A 104 -4.19 5.05 9.33
CA TRP A 104 -4.34 4.15 10.46
C TRP A 104 -4.37 4.88 11.81
N PHE A 105 -3.50 5.86 11.99
CA PHE A 105 -3.45 6.68 13.20
C PHE A 105 -4.75 7.48 13.38
N VAL A 106 -5.23 8.15 12.31
CA VAL A 106 -6.49 8.89 12.32
C VAL A 106 -7.67 7.96 12.61
N ALA A 107 -7.73 6.78 11.98
CA ALA A 107 -8.80 5.80 12.23
C ALA A 107 -8.81 5.33 13.69
N ALA A 108 -7.64 5.05 14.27
CA ALA A 108 -7.53 4.68 15.69
C ALA A 108 -7.97 5.82 16.62
N PHE A 109 -7.56 7.06 16.34
CA PHE A 109 -8.00 8.24 17.10
C PHE A 109 -9.50 8.47 17.04
N LEU A 110 -10.10 8.36 15.85
CA LEU A 110 -11.56 8.46 15.68
C LEU A 110 -12.29 7.35 16.42
N PHE A 111 -11.77 6.12 16.38
CA PHE A 111 -12.37 4.99 17.10
C PHE A 111 -12.36 5.21 18.62
N LEU A 112 -11.22 5.66 19.16
CA LEU A 112 -11.11 6.00 20.57
C LEU A 112 -12.02 7.17 20.95
N TYR A 113 -12.11 8.20 20.10
CA TYR A 113 -13.00 9.34 20.32
C TYR A 113 -14.48 8.93 20.35
N VAL A 114 -14.93 8.12 19.39
CA VAL A 114 -16.32 7.61 19.35
C VAL A 114 -16.61 6.67 20.51
N ALA A 115 -15.68 5.78 20.87
CA ALA A 115 -15.82 4.91 22.04
C ALA A 115 -16.00 5.72 23.32
N ARG A 116 -15.23 6.81 23.48
CA ARG A 116 -15.38 7.75 24.61
C ARG A 116 -16.66 8.58 24.59
N CYS A 117 -17.34 8.69 23.44
CA CYS A 117 -18.65 9.34 23.34
C CYS A 117 -19.82 8.36 23.55
N CYS A 118 -19.56 7.05 23.55
CA CYS A 118 -20.58 6.01 23.78
C CYS A 118 -20.56 5.42 25.20
N ASP A 119 -19.57 5.76 26.03
CA ASP A 119 -19.55 5.60 27.49
C ASP A 119 -20.06 6.88 28.18
#